data_AF-A0A7J0FWT5-F1
#
_entry.id   AF-A0A7J0FWT5-F1
#
_cell.length_a   1.000
_cell.length_b   1.000
_cell.length_c   1.000
_cell.angle_alpha   90.00
_cell.angle_beta   90.00
_cell.angle_gamma   90.00
#
_symmetry.space_group_name_H-M   'P 1'
#
loop_
_entity.id
_entity.type
_entity.pdbx_description
1 polymer ?
#
loop_
_entity_poly.entity_id
_entity_poly.type
_entity_poly.pdbx_seq_one_letter_code
_entity_poly.pdbx_strand_id
1 'polypeptide(L)'
;MLKTKVKCAGFLESLWRDIDMNRLQCDASDDLNLIIVSHGLASRVFLMKWFKWTVEQFEYLNNFGNAEFRVIQLGFGGEYSLAIHHSDEELQEWGLSLEMIADQKWRAQATKGDWNENCPWYLDAFFDKLADSDDNVEGDCDFDGK
;
A
#
# COMPACT_ATOMS: atom_id res chain seq x y z
N MET A 1 19.21 25.33 9.89
CA MET A 1 19.25 24.14 9.01
C MET A 1 18.20 23.15 9.52
N LEU A 2 16.94 23.26 9.09
CA LEU A 2 15.93 22.27 9.44
C LEU A 2 16.23 20.99 8.65
N LYS A 3 16.70 19.96 9.34
CA LYS A 3 16.69 18.60 8.80
C LYS A 3 15.27 18.06 8.95
N THR A 4 14.42 18.30 7.97
CA THR A 4 13.13 17.61 7.88
C THR A 4 13.41 16.18 7.47
N LYS A 5 13.63 15.29 8.45
CA LYS A 5 13.54 13.85 8.24
C LYS A 5 12.06 13.51 8.02
N VAL A 6 11.60 13.60 6.77
CA VAL A 6 10.32 12.98 6.41
C VAL A 6 10.53 11.47 6.54
N LYS A 7 9.93 10.86 7.56
CA LYS A 7 9.85 9.40 7.65
C LYS A 7 8.99 8.96 6.46
N CYS A 8 9.60 8.38 5.42
CA CYS A 8 8.89 7.90 4.22
C CYS A 8 7.66 7.05 4.58
N ALA A 9 7.74 6.25 5.63
CA ALA A 9 6.63 5.44 6.13
C ALA A 9 5.40 6.29 6.54
N GLY A 10 5.59 7.37 7.31
CA GLY A 10 4.48 8.21 7.79
C GLY A 10 3.80 9.00 6.67
N PHE A 11 4.56 9.39 5.64
CA PHE A 11 3.97 10.01 4.44
C PHE A 11 3.12 9.02 3.64
N LEU A 12 3.63 7.80 3.41
CA LEU A 12 2.90 6.78 2.66
C LEU A 12 1.63 6.32 3.38
N GLU A 13 1.66 6.23 4.72
CA GLU A 13 0.46 5.92 5.51
C GLU A 13 -0.61 7.00 5.43
N SER A 14 -0.22 8.27 5.55
CA SER A 14 -1.16 9.39 5.41
C SER A 14 -1.76 9.41 4.00
N LEU A 15 -0.93 9.24 2.97
CA LEU A 15 -1.36 9.21 1.58
C LEU A 15 -2.35 8.06 1.33
N TRP A 16 -2.04 6.86 1.82
CA TRP A 16 -2.92 5.70 1.70
C TRP A 16 -4.27 5.94 2.36
N ARG A 17 -4.30 6.49 3.59
CA ARG A 17 -5.55 6.85 4.28
C ARG A 17 -6.34 7.92 3.52
N ASP A 18 -5.67 8.90 2.94
CA ASP A 18 -6.34 9.96 2.19
C ASP A 18 -6.98 9.43 0.89
N ILE A 19 -6.35 8.45 0.24
CA ILE A 19 -6.93 7.74 -0.91
C ILE A 19 -8.12 6.87 -0.47
N ASP A 20 -7.96 6.07 0.58
CA ASP A 20 -8.98 5.15 1.09
C ASP A 20 -10.24 5.89 1.60
N MET A 21 -10.05 7.01 2.31
CA MET A 21 -11.13 7.87 2.79
C MET A 21 -11.77 8.73 1.68
N ASN A 22 -11.35 8.54 0.43
CA ASN A 22 -11.81 9.30 -0.73
C ASN A 22 -11.64 10.82 -0.58
N ARG A 23 -10.68 11.26 0.25
CA ARG A 23 -10.47 12.69 0.58
C ARG A 23 -9.87 13.48 -0.57
N LEU A 24 -9.33 12.77 -1.56
CA LEU A 24 -8.70 13.33 -2.75
C LEU A 24 -9.69 13.52 -3.91
N GLN A 25 -10.89 12.92 -3.85
CA GLN A 25 -11.94 13.21 -4.83
C GLN A 25 -12.58 14.55 -4.49
N CYS A 26 -12.31 15.56 -5.32
CA CYS A 26 -12.94 16.88 -5.18
C CYS A 26 -14.40 16.86 -5.66
N ASP A 27 -14.70 16.09 -6.71
CA ASP A 27 -16.04 15.93 -7.28
C ASP A 27 -16.25 14.50 -7.80
N ALA A 28 -17.49 13.99 -7.74
CA ALA A 28 -17.84 12.63 -8.17
C ALA A 28 -17.73 12.39 -9.69
N SER A 29 -17.42 13.44 -10.46
CA SER A 29 -17.28 13.43 -11.93
C SER A 29 -15.83 13.56 -12.40
N ASP A 30 -14.87 13.75 -11.48
CA ASP A 30 -13.47 13.97 -11.85
C ASP A 30 -12.67 12.67 -11.72
N ASP A 31 -12.04 12.27 -12.82
CA ASP A 31 -11.09 11.15 -12.85
C ASP A 31 -9.82 11.55 -12.08
N LEU A 32 -9.71 11.10 -10.83
CA LEU A 32 -8.53 11.34 -10.01
C LEU A 32 -7.33 10.51 -10.49
N ASN A 33 -6.29 11.20 -10.95
CA ASN A 33 -5.01 10.60 -11.32
C ASN A 33 -3.92 11.04 -10.33
N LEU A 34 -3.29 10.06 -9.66
CA LEU A 34 -2.24 10.32 -8.68
C LEU A 34 -0.87 9.91 -9.24
N ILE A 35 0.11 10.83 -9.20
CA ILE A 35 1.50 10.56 -9.57
C ILE A 35 2.35 10.60 -8.30
N ILE A 36 3.03 9.49 -8.01
CA ILE A 36 3.95 9.37 -6.87
C ILE A 36 5.38 9.33 -7.43
N VAL A 37 6.18 10.35 -7.09
CA VAL A 37 7.62 10.39 -7.43
C VAL A 37 8.41 10.07 -6.17
N SER A 38 9.15 8.95 -6.19
CA SER A 38 9.89 8.47 -5.03
C SER A 38 11.12 7.64 -5.41
N HIS A 39 11.86 7.17 -4.41
CA HIS A 39 12.96 6.23 -4.59
C HIS A 39 12.43 4.80 -4.83
N GLY A 40 13.17 4.00 -5.61
CA GLY A 40 12.72 2.64 -5.98
C GLY A 40 12.37 1.74 -4.78
N LEU A 41 13.10 1.83 -3.67
CA LEU A 41 12.79 1.10 -2.45
C LEU A 41 11.44 1.54 -1.84
N ALA A 42 11.20 2.85 -1.77
CA ALA A 42 9.95 3.39 -1.22
C ALA A 42 8.75 3.01 -2.11
N SER A 43 8.92 3.01 -3.43
CA SER A 43 7.89 2.55 -4.38
C SER A 43 7.57 1.06 -4.19
N ARG A 44 8.57 0.20 -3.98
CA ARG A 44 8.33 -1.22 -3.68
C ARG A 44 7.60 -1.43 -2.35
N VAL A 45 7.98 -0.69 -1.31
CA VAL A 45 7.30 -0.77 0.00
C VAL A 45 5.85 -0.30 -0.12
N PHE A 46 5.61 0.75 -0.92
CA PHE A 46 4.26 1.20 -1.23
C PHE A 46 3.44 0.08 -1.91
N LEU A 47 3.97 -0.56 -2.96
CA LEU A 47 3.28 -1.67 -3.65
C LEU A 47 3.04 -2.86 -2.73
N MET A 48 4.03 -3.23 -1.91
CA MET A 48 3.89 -4.29 -0.91
C MET A 48 2.74 -4.00 0.05
N LYS A 49 2.67 -2.76 0.57
CA LYS A 49 1.60 -2.37 1.49
C LYS A 49 0.25 -2.31 0.79
N TRP A 50 0.21 -1.80 -0.43
CA TRP A 50 -1.00 -1.65 -1.24
C TRP A 50 -1.65 -3.00 -1.56
N PHE A 51 -0.87 -3.94 -2.09
CA PHE A 51 -1.36 -5.27 -2.46
C PHE A 51 -1.25 -6.30 -1.34
N LYS A 52 -0.77 -5.89 -0.16
CA LYS A 52 -0.58 -6.74 1.01
C LYS A 52 0.32 -7.95 0.72
N TRP A 53 1.38 -7.73 -0.05
CA TRP A 53 2.34 -8.78 -0.37
C TRP A 53 3.17 -9.18 0.86
N THR A 54 3.57 -10.44 0.92
CA THR A 54 4.41 -10.96 2.01
C THR A 54 5.82 -10.40 1.92
N VAL A 55 6.61 -10.57 2.99
CA VAL A 55 8.02 -10.15 3.01
C VAL A 55 8.81 -10.91 1.94
N GLU A 56 8.55 -12.21 1.80
CA GLU A 56 9.20 -13.06 0.80
C GLU A 56 8.85 -12.59 -0.61
N GLN A 57 7.56 -12.36 -0.90
CA GLN A 57 7.12 -11.80 -2.18
C GLN A 57 7.77 -10.44 -2.45
N PHE A 58 7.87 -9.59 -1.42
CA PHE A 58 8.54 -8.31 -1.53
C PHE A 58 10.03 -8.47 -1.88
N GLU A 59 10.76 -9.37 -1.23
CA GLU A 59 12.20 -9.56 -1.45
C GLU A 59 12.52 -9.95 -2.89
N TYR A 60 11.66 -10.73 -3.55
CA TYR A 60 11.80 -11.13 -4.95
C TYR A 60 11.57 -10.02 -5.97
N LEU A 61 10.93 -8.91 -5.59
CA LEU A 61 10.69 -7.81 -6.52
C LEU A 61 12.02 -7.20 -6.97
N ASN A 62 12.08 -6.81 -8.23
CA ASN A 62 13.19 -6.04 -8.77
C ASN A 62 13.04 -4.56 -8.40
N ASN A 63 14.17 -3.90 -8.17
CA ASN A 63 14.16 -2.44 -7.99
C ASN A 63 13.75 -1.77 -9.29
N PHE A 64 13.01 -0.67 -9.15
CA PHE A 64 12.73 0.23 -10.26
C PHE A 64 14.04 0.73 -10.85
N GLY A 65 14.13 0.71 -12.18
CA GLY A 65 15.15 1.41 -12.94
C GLY A 65 15.03 2.93 -12.80
N ASN A 66 16.06 3.65 -13.24
CA ASN A 66 16.03 5.11 -13.19
C ASN A 66 14.91 5.66 -14.10
N ALA A 67 14.03 6.47 -13.52
CA ALA A 67 12.82 7.01 -14.18
C ALA A 67 11.84 5.94 -14.72
N GLU A 68 11.90 4.70 -14.22
CA GLU A 68 10.87 3.70 -14.46
C GLU A 68 9.58 4.08 -13.72
N PHE A 69 8.44 3.77 -14.32
CA PHE A 69 7.13 3.96 -13.71
C PHE A 69 6.30 2.67 -13.81
N ARG A 70 5.36 2.52 -12.88
CA ARG A 70 4.36 1.46 -12.91
C ARG A 70 3.00 2.07 -12.68
N VAL A 71 2.05 1.65 -13.49
CA VAL A 71 0.67 2.11 -13.42
C VAL A 71 -0.17 1.11 -12.65
N ILE A 72 -0.86 1.60 -11.62
CA ILE A 72 -1.93 0.86 -10.95
C ILE A 72 -3.25 1.52 -11.35
N GLN A 73 -4.19 0.75 -11.87
CA GLN A 73 -5.49 1.28 -12.30
C GLN A 73 -6.63 0.57 -11.57
N LEU A 74 -7.71 1.31 -11.33
CA LEU A 74 -8.95 0.79 -10.78
C LEU A 74 -9.65 -0.10 -11.82
N GLY A 75 -9.81 -1.39 -11.50
CA GLY A 75 -10.55 -2.37 -12.28
C GLY A 75 -12.06 -2.25 -12.08
N PHE A 76 -12.81 -3.04 -12.86
CA PHE A 76 -14.28 -2.98 -12.89
C PHE A 76 -14.94 -3.28 -11.52
N GLY A 77 -14.29 -4.10 -10.69
CA GLY A 77 -14.76 -4.47 -9.35
C GLY A 77 -14.51 -3.45 -8.26
N GLY A 78 -13.83 -2.33 -8.58
CA GLY A 78 -13.39 -1.35 -7.59
C GLY A 78 -12.03 -1.66 -6.97
N GLU A 79 -11.29 -2.62 -7.53
CA GLU A 79 -9.94 -2.96 -7.06
C GLU A 79 -8.86 -2.44 -7.98
N TYR A 80 -7.83 -1.87 -7.37
CA TYR A 80 -6.64 -1.44 -8.07
C TYR A 80 -5.79 -2.65 -8.50
N SER A 81 -5.25 -2.62 -9.71
CA SER A 81 -4.43 -3.69 -10.28
C SER A 81 -3.32 -3.18 -11.18
N LEU A 82 -2.18 -3.87 -11.16
CA LEU A 82 -1.08 -3.72 -12.13
C LEU A 82 -1.40 -4.42 -13.47
N ALA A 83 -2.19 -5.49 -13.47
CA ALA A 83 -2.42 -6.32 -14.66
C ALA A 83 -3.33 -5.67 -15.72
N ILE A 84 -3.85 -4.46 -15.47
CA ILE A 84 -4.67 -3.73 -16.45
C ILE A 84 -3.79 -3.08 -17.52
N HIS A 85 -2.62 -2.56 -17.13
CA HIS A 85 -1.73 -1.81 -18.01
C HIS A 85 -0.44 -2.55 -18.38
N HIS A 86 -0.13 -3.67 -17.72
CA HIS A 86 1.12 -4.40 -17.89
C HIS A 86 0.86 -5.86 -18.24
N SER A 87 1.71 -6.41 -19.11
CA SER A 87 1.70 -7.81 -19.52
C SER A 87 2.26 -8.74 -18.43
N ASP A 88 1.93 -10.03 -18.51
CA ASP A 88 2.47 -11.04 -17.59
C ASP A 88 4.00 -11.10 -17.63
N GLU A 89 4.57 -10.95 -18.82
CA GLU A 89 6.01 -10.96 -19.03
C GLU A 89 6.68 -9.80 -18.28
N GLU A 90 6.13 -8.58 -18.38
CA GLU A 90 6.63 -7.41 -17.64
C GLU A 90 6.50 -7.61 -16.13
N LEU A 91 5.37 -8.16 -15.66
CA LEU A 91 5.18 -8.44 -14.23
C LEU A 91 6.20 -9.47 -13.72
N GLN A 92 6.51 -10.51 -14.51
CA GLN A 92 7.53 -11.49 -14.17
C GLN A 92 8.94 -10.89 -14.19
N GLU A 93 9.26 -10.05 -15.18
CA GLU A 93 10.53 -9.31 -15.24
C GLU A 93 10.71 -8.38 -14.03
N TRP A 94 9.62 -7.94 -13.43
CA TRP A 94 9.64 -7.17 -12.19
C TRP A 94 9.75 -8.00 -10.91
N GLY A 95 9.82 -9.33 -11.04
CA GLY A 95 9.96 -10.26 -9.92
C GLY A 95 8.65 -10.67 -9.27
N LEU A 96 7.49 -10.41 -9.90
CA LEU A 96 6.22 -10.93 -9.38
C LEU A 96 6.15 -12.45 -9.60
N SER A 97 5.77 -13.18 -8.56
CA SER A 97 5.50 -14.61 -8.69
C SER A 97 4.21 -14.86 -9.48
N LEU A 98 4.03 -16.10 -9.97
CA LEU A 98 2.81 -16.49 -10.68
C LEU A 98 1.55 -16.29 -9.82
N GLU A 99 1.67 -16.49 -8.50
CA GLU A 99 0.59 -16.24 -7.54
C GLU A 99 0.23 -14.75 -7.48
N MET A 100 1.23 -13.87 -7.40
CA MET A 100 1.01 -12.43 -7.39
C MET A 100 0.36 -11.97 -8.70
N ILE A 101 0.79 -12.51 -9.84
CA ILE A 101 0.21 -12.18 -11.15
C ILE A 101 -1.24 -12.65 -11.23
N ALA A 102 -1.55 -13.85 -10.73
CA ALA A 102 -2.92 -14.34 -10.66
C ALA A 102 -3.82 -13.44 -9.81
N ASP A 103 -3.33 -12.97 -8.65
CA ASP A 103 -4.03 -11.98 -7.81
C ASP A 103 -4.27 -10.66 -8.56
N GLN A 104 -3.25 -10.12 -9.25
CA GLN A 104 -3.42 -8.89 -10.03
C GLN A 104 -4.45 -9.05 -11.16
N LYS A 105 -4.46 -10.19 -11.85
CA LYS A 105 -5.46 -10.49 -12.88
C LYS A 105 -6.87 -10.59 -12.30
N TRP A 106 -7.01 -11.25 -11.15
CA TRP A 106 -8.28 -11.34 -10.46
C TRP A 106 -8.78 -9.94 -10.08
N ARG A 107 -7.94 -9.08 -9.49
CA ARG A 107 -8.28 -7.68 -9.17
C ARG A 107 -8.71 -6.86 -10.40
N ALA A 108 -8.09 -7.10 -11.56
CA ALA A 108 -8.42 -6.41 -12.80
C ALA A 108 -9.83 -6.77 -13.32
N GLN A 109 -10.28 -8.01 -13.11
CA GLN A 109 -11.49 -8.57 -13.74
C GLN A 109 -12.65 -8.82 -12.77
N ALA A 110 -12.39 -8.89 -11.47
CA ALA A 110 -13.41 -9.18 -10.46
C ALA A 110 -14.56 -8.19 -10.55
N THR A 111 -15.79 -8.66 -10.32
CA THR A 111 -16.98 -7.80 -10.29
C THR A 111 -17.35 -7.44 -8.86
N LYS A 112 -18.04 -6.31 -8.69
CA LYS A 112 -18.44 -5.80 -7.37
C LYS A 112 -19.45 -6.77 -6.73
N GLY A 113 -18.94 -7.70 -5.92
CA GLY A 113 -19.75 -8.76 -5.27
C GLY A 113 -19.01 -10.07 -5.05
N ASP A 114 -17.91 -10.33 -5.77
CA ASP A 114 -17.09 -11.55 -5.65
C ASP A 114 -16.26 -11.63 -4.34
N TRP A 115 -16.43 -10.63 -3.47
CA TRP A 115 -15.76 -10.43 -2.19
C TRP A 115 -16.20 -11.38 -1.08
N ASN A 116 -17.34 -12.05 -1.26
CA ASN A 116 -17.91 -12.86 -0.21
C ASN A 116 -17.27 -14.25 -0.23
N GLU A 117 -16.24 -14.43 0.60
CA GLU A 117 -15.96 -15.64 1.43
C GLU A 117 -14.48 -15.99 1.67
N ASN A 118 -13.49 -15.26 1.13
CA ASN A 118 -12.09 -15.55 1.54
C ASN A 118 -11.16 -14.33 1.44
N CYS A 119 -11.02 -13.59 2.54
CA CYS A 119 -9.83 -12.77 2.71
C CYS A 119 -9.37 -12.80 4.18
N PRO A 120 -8.47 -13.75 4.54
CA PRO A 120 -7.90 -13.86 5.88
C PRO A 120 -7.06 -12.65 6.34
N TRP A 121 -6.76 -11.71 5.43
CA TRP A 121 -5.69 -10.72 5.59
C TRP A 121 -6.21 -9.31 5.88
N TYR A 122 -7.37 -9.21 6.54
CA TYR A 122 -7.89 -7.94 7.05
C TYR A 122 -7.12 -7.53 8.31
N LEU A 123 -6.12 -6.68 8.07
CA LEU A 123 -5.72 -5.49 8.83
C LEU A 123 -4.46 -5.46 9.73
N ASP A 124 -4.03 -6.50 10.45
CA ASP A 124 -3.07 -6.24 11.57
C ASP A 124 -1.61 -6.73 11.47
N ALA A 125 -1.24 -7.64 10.57
CA ALA A 125 0.05 -8.32 10.71
C ALA A 125 1.34 -7.48 10.45
N PHE A 126 1.25 -6.28 9.88
CA PHE A 126 2.46 -5.54 9.42
C PHE A 126 3.04 -4.57 10.46
N PHE A 127 2.24 -3.98 11.35
CA PHE A 127 2.71 -2.98 12.32
C PHE A 127 2.64 -3.44 13.79
N ASP A 128 1.98 -4.55 14.10
CA ASP A 128 1.94 -5.08 15.48
C ASP A 128 3.33 -5.35 16.05
N LYS A 129 4.29 -5.78 15.21
CA LYS A 129 5.67 -6.02 15.65
C LYS A 129 6.47 -4.75 15.95
N LEU A 130 5.93 -3.57 15.64
CA LEU A 130 6.55 -2.27 15.93
C LEU A 130 5.84 -1.53 17.08
N ALA A 131 4.65 -1.98 17.51
CA ALA A 131 3.88 -1.34 18.56
C ALA A 131 4.36 -1.70 19.98
N ASP A 132 5.02 -2.85 20.15
CA ASP A 132 5.46 -3.36 21.47
C ASP A 132 6.87 -2.89 21.89
N SER A 133 7.33 -1.72 21.45
CA SER A 133 8.68 -1.22 21.79
C SER A 133 8.75 0.26 22.13
N ASP A 134 7.81 0.75 22.94
CA ASP A 134 8.05 1.94 23.78
C ASP A 134 7.72 1.60 25.25
N ASP A 135 8.78 1.27 25.98
CA ASP A 135 8.81 1.09 27.43
C ASP A 135 8.57 2.42 28.18
N ASN A 136 7.64 2.36 29.14
CA ASN A 136 7.67 3.00 30.47
C ASN A 136 8.16 4.46 30.62
N VAL A 137 7.22 5.39 30.90
CA VAL A 137 7.46 6.49 31.85
C VAL A 137 6.21 6.75 32.70
N GLU A 138 6.41 6.66 34.02
CA GLU A 138 5.46 6.86 35.13
C GLU A 138 4.83 8.26 35.20
N GLY A 139 3.66 8.33 35.85
CA GLY A 139 3.04 9.60 36.24
C GLY A 139 1.82 9.41 37.12
N ASP A 140 2.03 8.96 38.37
CA ASP A 140 1.01 9.07 39.43
C ASP A 140 0.72 10.55 39.70
N CYS A 141 -0.55 10.94 39.62
CA CYS A 141 -1.02 12.19 40.19
C CYS A 141 -2.19 11.91 41.14
N ASP A 142 -1.87 11.85 42.43
CA ASP A 142 -2.84 11.79 43.53
C ASP A 142 -3.77 13.01 43.52
N PHE A 143 -5.07 12.73 43.65
CA PHE A 143 -6.13 13.72 43.82
C PHE A 143 -6.36 13.93 45.31
N ASP A 144 -5.90 15.05 45.87
CA ASP A 144 -6.21 15.42 47.25
C ASP A 144 -7.43 16.36 47.29
N GLY A 145 -8.52 15.85 47.85
CA GLY A 145 -9.73 16.61 48.16
C GLY A 145 -9.63 17.29 49.52
N LYS A 146 -10.05 18.55 49.58
CA LYS A 146 -10.72 19.13 50.74
C LYS A 146 -11.52 20.37 50.37
#